data_AF-A7IH50-F1
#
_entry.id   AF-A7IH50-F1
#
_cell.length_a   1.000
_cell.length_b   1.000
_cell.length_c   1.000
_cell.angle_alpha   90.00
_cell.angle_beta   90.00
_cell.angle_gamma   90.00
#
_symmetry.space_group_name_H-M   'P 1'
#
loop_
_entity.id
_entity.type
_entity.pdbx_description
1 polymer ?
#
loop_
_entity_poly.entity_id
_entity_poly.type
_entity_poly.pdbx_seq_one_letter_code
_entity_poly.pdbx_strand_id
1 'polypeptide(L)'
;MVKTDYIPELSEVRMERRAPEGPYSLDAEDRVYIEDCLRQVEAAFSTEGFPGMPFEAIPGRALIRRFIVWWRTLEPENEAQSEAHAQLPGAIRLLDTVSSYLEEKARGGR
;
A
#
# COMPACT_ATOMS: atom_id res chain seq x y z
N MET A 1 -6.60 -3.26 -18.55
CA MET A 1 -7.18 -1.92 -18.87
C MET A 1 -7.50 -1.20 -17.54
N VAL A 2 -7.22 0.11 -17.37
CA VAL A 2 -7.47 0.79 -16.06
C VAL A 2 -8.93 1.23 -15.96
N LYS A 3 -9.68 0.71 -14.97
CA LYS A 3 -11.03 1.21 -14.63
C LYS A 3 -10.93 2.69 -14.23
N THR A 4 -11.47 3.57 -15.06
CA THR A 4 -11.43 5.03 -14.84
C THR A 4 -12.45 5.51 -13.79
N ASP A 5 -13.39 4.66 -13.38
CA ASP A 5 -14.50 5.01 -12.47
C ASP A 5 -14.37 4.41 -11.06
N TYR A 6 -13.16 4.31 -10.52
CA TYR A 6 -12.99 3.85 -9.13
C TYR A 6 -13.41 4.95 -8.14
N ILE A 7 -14.51 4.68 -7.42
CA ILE A 7 -14.94 5.45 -6.25
C ILE A 7 -14.45 4.70 -5.01
N PRO A 8 -13.66 5.34 -4.13
CA PRO A 8 -13.12 4.68 -2.94
C PRO A 8 -14.22 4.37 -1.93
N GLU A 9 -14.14 3.17 -1.35
CA GLU A 9 -14.99 2.76 -0.24
C GLU A 9 -14.66 3.58 1.01
N LEU A 10 -15.65 3.79 1.89
CA LEU A 10 -15.43 4.55 3.13
C LEU A 10 -14.37 3.90 4.03
N SER A 11 -14.25 2.56 4.01
CA SER A 11 -13.19 1.84 4.71
C SER A 11 -11.80 2.22 4.19
N GLU A 12 -11.61 2.29 2.87
CA GLU A 12 -10.35 2.66 2.22
C GLU A 12 -9.96 4.11 2.54
N VAL A 13 -10.94 5.03 2.52
CA VAL A 13 -10.73 6.43 2.93
C VAL A 13 -10.28 6.50 4.40
N ARG A 14 -10.84 5.65 5.27
CA ARG A 14 -10.45 5.61 6.69
C ARG A 14 -9.04 5.02 6.87
N MET A 15 -8.69 3.97 6.13
CA MET A 15 -7.34 3.39 6.13
C MET A 15 -6.30 4.43 5.71
N GLU A 16 -6.52 5.12 4.59
CA GLU A 16 -5.64 6.20 4.13
C GLU A 16 -5.51 7.32 5.16
N ARG A 17 -6.62 7.73 5.79
CA ARG A 17 -6.60 8.79 6.81
C ARG A 17 -5.81 8.41 8.06
N ARG A 18 -5.82 7.14 8.44
CA ARG A 18 -5.12 6.63 9.63
C ARG A 18 -3.63 6.51 9.41
N ALA A 19 -3.21 6.28 8.17
CA ALA A 19 -1.82 6.14 7.81
C ALA A 19 -0.99 7.41 8.11
N PRO A 20 0.29 7.26 8.46
CA PRO A 20 1.15 8.40 8.79
C PRO A 20 1.41 9.30 7.57
N GLU A 21 1.55 10.61 7.83
CA GLU A 21 1.97 11.60 6.82
C GLU A 21 3.47 11.46 6.46
N GLY A 22 4.25 10.83 7.33
CA GLY A 22 5.63 10.43 7.06
C GLY A 22 5.75 8.94 6.70
N PRO A 23 6.97 8.44 6.47
CA PRO A 23 7.21 7.03 6.22
C PRO A 23 6.74 6.14 7.38
N TYR A 24 6.31 4.91 7.06
CA TYR A 24 6.02 3.92 8.10
C TYR A 24 7.28 3.55 8.88
N SER A 25 7.15 3.46 10.20
CA SER A 25 8.15 2.82 11.05
C SER A 25 7.87 1.32 11.12
N LEU A 26 8.11 0.60 10.03
CA LEU A 26 7.96 -0.86 9.94
C LEU A 26 9.13 -1.57 10.65
N ASP A 27 8.88 -2.77 11.17
CA ASP A 27 9.97 -3.67 11.51
C ASP A 27 10.63 -4.23 10.24
N ALA A 28 11.72 -4.98 10.40
CA ALA A 28 12.51 -5.45 9.27
C ALA A 28 11.74 -6.43 8.36
N GLU A 29 10.90 -7.29 8.92
CA GLU A 29 10.16 -8.32 8.16
C GLU A 29 9.01 -7.68 7.39
N ASP A 30 8.21 -6.85 8.06
CA ASP A 30 7.12 -6.08 7.45
C ASP A 30 7.66 -5.18 6.35
N ARG A 31 8.80 -4.54 6.58
CA ARG A 31 9.46 -3.68 5.59
C ARG A 31 9.80 -4.47 4.33
N VAL A 32 10.50 -5.60 4.47
CA VAL A 32 10.90 -6.43 3.31
C VAL A 32 9.67 -6.88 2.54
N TYR A 33 8.63 -7.33 3.24
CA TYR A 33 7.39 -7.77 2.61
C TYR A 33 6.69 -6.67 1.80
N ILE A 34 6.57 -5.47 2.37
CA ILE A 34 5.89 -4.34 1.71
C ILE A 34 6.71 -3.79 0.54
N GLU A 35 8.04 -3.69 0.71
CA GLU A 35 8.93 -3.27 -0.37
C GLU A 35 8.91 -4.26 -1.53
N ASP A 36 8.97 -5.56 -1.25
CA ASP A 36 8.87 -6.62 -2.25
C ASP A 36 7.52 -6.59 -2.98
N CYS A 37 6.41 -6.44 -2.27
CA CYS A 37 5.08 -6.27 -2.87
C CYS A 37 5.02 -5.07 -3.82
N LEU A 38 5.59 -3.92 -3.43
CA LEU A 38 5.69 -2.74 -4.30
C LEU A 38 6.46 -3.08 -5.58
N ARG A 39 7.66 -3.66 -5.46
CA ARG A 39 8.52 -3.98 -6.61
C ARG A 39 7.93 -5.03 -7.54
N GLN A 40 7.26 -6.04 -7.00
CA GLN A 40 6.61 -7.07 -7.80
C GLN A 40 5.47 -6.49 -8.64
N VAL A 41 4.63 -5.62 -8.07
CA VAL A 41 3.55 -4.95 -8.81
C VAL A 41 4.11 -4.00 -9.87
N GLU A 42 5.14 -3.21 -9.54
CA GLU A 42 5.83 -2.35 -10.50
C GLU A 42 6.37 -3.15 -11.70
N ALA A 43 7.07 -4.26 -11.43
CA ALA A 43 7.63 -5.12 -12.46
C ALA A 43 6.55 -5.82 -13.31
N ALA A 44 5.56 -6.45 -12.68
CA ALA A 44 4.55 -7.25 -13.38
C ALA A 44 3.62 -6.39 -14.26
N PHE A 45 3.33 -5.16 -13.85
CA PHE A 45 2.46 -4.22 -14.57
C PHE A 45 3.22 -3.16 -15.36
N SER A 46 4.57 -3.20 -15.38
CA SER A 46 5.41 -2.17 -16.04
C SER A 46 5.02 -0.75 -15.62
N THR A 47 4.77 -0.54 -14.33
CA THR A 47 4.36 0.74 -13.75
C THR A 47 5.40 1.20 -12.74
N GLU A 48 5.39 2.50 -12.44
CA GLU A 48 6.19 3.07 -11.36
C GLU A 48 5.27 3.71 -10.31
N GLY A 49 5.36 3.24 -9.07
CA GLY A 49 4.58 3.74 -7.96
C GLY A 49 5.04 5.13 -7.55
N PHE A 50 6.34 5.27 -7.34
CA PHE A 50 6.97 6.45 -6.76
C PHE A 50 8.27 6.82 -7.49
N PRO A 51 8.18 7.51 -8.64
CA PRO A 51 9.35 7.82 -9.45
C PRO A 51 10.43 8.61 -8.70
N GLY A 52 11.66 8.09 -8.71
CA GLY A 52 12.82 8.72 -8.09
C GLY A 52 12.79 8.80 -6.55
N MET A 53 11.84 8.14 -5.89
CA MET A 53 11.71 8.14 -4.43
C MET A 53 12.15 6.77 -3.86
N PRO A 54 13.14 6.74 -2.96
CA PRO A 54 13.50 5.51 -2.27
C PRO A 54 12.37 5.09 -1.31
N PHE A 55 12.25 3.78 -1.04
CA PHE A 55 11.13 3.23 -0.27
C PHE A 55 10.98 3.87 1.11
N GLU A 56 12.10 4.17 1.76
CA GLU A 56 12.19 4.78 3.09
C GLU A 56 11.71 6.22 3.16
N ALA A 57 11.62 6.89 2.01
CA ALA A 57 11.13 8.25 1.91
C ALA A 57 9.63 8.32 1.57
N ILE A 58 9.00 7.19 1.23
CA ILE A 58 7.59 7.17 0.82
C ILE A 58 6.69 7.42 2.03
N PRO A 59 5.83 8.46 2.01
CA PRO A 59 4.81 8.65 3.03
C PRO A 59 3.87 7.45 3.14
N GLY A 60 3.57 7.00 4.37
CA GLY A 60 2.71 5.84 4.58
C GLY A 60 1.32 6.02 3.99
N ARG A 61 0.75 7.23 4.11
CA ARG A 61 -0.51 7.62 3.45
C ARG A 61 -0.46 7.45 1.94
N ALA A 62 0.62 7.88 1.31
CA ALA A 62 0.78 7.76 -0.14
C ALA A 62 0.95 6.30 -0.56
N LEU A 63 1.69 5.51 0.22
CA LEU A 63 1.92 4.08 -0.02
C LEU A 63 0.63 3.27 0.03
N ILE A 64 -0.12 3.34 1.13
CA ILE A 64 -1.37 2.58 1.28
C ILE A 64 -2.41 3.00 0.23
N ARG A 65 -2.51 4.30 -0.07
CA ARG A 65 -3.38 4.81 -1.14
C ARG A 65 -3.00 4.19 -2.48
N ARG A 66 -1.70 4.13 -2.82
CA ARG A 66 -1.24 3.55 -4.08
C ARG A 66 -1.61 2.08 -4.18
N PHE A 67 -1.40 1.31 -3.11
CA PHE A 67 -1.76 -0.12 -3.09
C PHE A 67 -3.27 -0.33 -3.24
N ILE A 68 -4.09 0.47 -2.57
CA ILE A 68 -5.55 0.42 -2.71
C ILE A 68 -5.97 0.72 -4.15
N VAL A 69 -5.44 1.79 -4.75
CA VAL A 69 -5.75 2.15 -6.15
C VAL A 69 -5.35 1.00 -7.07
N TRP A 70 -4.13 0.50 -6.97
CA TRP A 70 -3.68 -0.63 -7.79
C TRP A 70 -4.54 -1.87 -7.61
N TRP A 71 -4.91 -2.22 -6.38
CA TRP A 71 -5.77 -3.36 -6.11
C TRP A 71 -7.13 -3.21 -6.81
N ARG A 72 -7.66 -1.99 -6.87
CA ARG A 72 -8.99 -1.71 -7.44
C ARG A 72 -9.00 -1.51 -8.95
N THR A 73 -7.89 -1.04 -9.53
CA THR A 73 -7.88 -0.59 -10.92
C THR A 73 -6.98 -1.39 -11.85
N LEU A 74 -6.00 -2.14 -11.33
CA LEU A 74 -5.21 -3.05 -12.14
C LEU A 74 -6.02 -4.31 -12.45
N GLU A 75 -5.98 -4.71 -13.72
CA GLU A 75 -6.62 -5.92 -14.23
C GLU A 75 -5.52 -6.87 -14.71
N PRO A 76 -5.28 -8.00 -14.01
CA PRO A 76 -4.28 -8.97 -14.42
C PRO A 76 -4.64 -9.64 -15.76
N GLU A 77 -3.67 -9.72 -16.66
CA GLU A 77 -3.81 -10.34 -17.99
C GLU A 77 -2.95 -11.61 -18.13
N ASN A 78 -2.08 -11.89 -17.16
CA ASN A 78 -1.22 -13.08 -17.13
C ASN A 78 -0.94 -13.54 -15.68
N GLU A 79 -0.29 -14.70 -15.54
CA GLU A 79 0.00 -15.33 -14.24
C GLU A 79 0.84 -14.44 -13.32
N ALA A 80 1.92 -13.85 -13.82
CA ALA A 80 2.79 -12.97 -13.03
C ALA A 80 2.03 -11.75 -12.50
N GLN A 81 1.15 -11.15 -13.31
CA GLN A 81 0.28 -10.06 -12.88
C GLN A 81 -0.76 -10.52 -11.86
N SER A 82 -1.29 -11.73 -12.00
CA SER A 82 -2.25 -12.30 -11.06
C SER A 82 -1.61 -12.54 -9.70
N GLU A 83 -0.38 -13.07 -9.67
CA GLU A 83 0.38 -13.30 -8.44
C GLU A 83 0.70 -11.99 -7.71
N ALA A 84 1.25 -11.00 -8.43
CA ALA A 84 1.58 -9.69 -7.85
C ALA A 84 0.31 -8.97 -7.35
N HIS A 85 -0.78 -9.02 -8.11
CA HIS A 85 -2.06 -8.41 -7.72
C HIS A 85 -2.67 -9.07 -6.48
N ALA A 86 -2.58 -10.41 -6.37
CA ALA A 86 -3.11 -11.18 -5.24
C ALA A 86 -2.42 -10.86 -3.90
N GLN A 87 -1.22 -10.28 -3.91
CA GLN A 87 -0.51 -9.86 -2.70
C GLN A 87 -1.03 -8.53 -2.13
N LEU A 88 -1.57 -7.65 -2.97
CA LEU A 88 -1.99 -6.30 -2.58
C LEU A 88 -2.95 -6.29 -1.37
N PRO A 89 -3.99 -7.15 -1.27
CA PRO A 89 -4.84 -7.20 -0.08
C PRO A 89 -4.11 -7.54 1.22
N GLY A 90 -3.08 -8.38 1.14
CA GLY A 90 -2.23 -8.73 2.28
C GLY A 90 -1.44 -7.52 2.76
N ALA A 91 -0.76 -6.84 1.82
CA ALA A 91 0.01 -5.64 2.08
C ALA A 91 -0.86 -4.50 2.64
N ILE A 92 -2.02 -4.23 2.04
CA ILE A 92 -2.96 -3.19 2.53
C ILE A 92 -3.39 -3.47 3.98
N ARG A 93 -3.72 -4.72 4.30
CA ARG A 93 -4.14 -5.12 5.66
C ARG A 93 -3.01 -4.94 6.67
N LEU A 94 -1.78 -5.29 6.30
CA LEU A 94 -0.61 -5.09 7.14
C LEU A 94 -0.40 -3.60 7.42
N LEU A 95 -0.42 -2.75 6.39
CA LEU A 95 -0.28 -1.30 6.54
C LEU A 95 -1.38 -0.68 7.41
N ASP A 96 -2.64 -1.09 7.25
CA ASP A 96 -3.74 -0.60 8.11
C ASP A 96 -3.61 -1.10 9.56
N THR A 97 -3.10 -2.31 9.77
CA THR A 97 -2.82 -2.86 11.10
C THR A 97 -1.74 -2.04 11.81
N VAL A 98 -0.63 -1.75 11.12
CA VAL A 98 0.44 -0.89 11.66
C VAL A 98 -0.09 0.51 11.91
N SER A 99 -0.89 1.08 10.99
CA SER A 99 -1.51 2.40 11.17
C SER A 99 -2.39 2.45 12.42
N SER A 100 -3.17 1.39 12.67
CA SER A 100 -4.01 1.27 13.85
C SER A 100 -3.19 1.18 15.13
N TYR A 101 -2.10 0.41 15.13
CA TYR A 101 -1.17 0.35 16.25
C TYR A 101 -0.53 1.72 16.56
N LEU A 102 -0.08 2.45 15.53
CA LEU A 102 0.50 3.78 15.69
C LEU A 102 -0.51 4.79 16.26
N GLU A 103 -1.77 4.75 15.78
CA GLU A 103 -2.85 5.60 16.29
C GLU A 103 -3.13 5.32 17.77
N GLU A 104 -3.20 4.04 18.17
CA GLU A 104 -3.41 3.65 19.57
C GLU A 104 -2.23 4.07 20.46
N LYS A 105 -0.98 3.89 19.98
CA LYS A 105 0.20 4.36 20.70
C LYS A 105 0.20 5.87 20.91
N ALA A 106 -0.25 6.65 19.93
CA ALA A 106 -0.38 8.11 20.03
C ALA A 106 -1.49 8.54 21.02
N ARG A 107 -2.51 7.71 21.22
CA ARG A 107 -3.61 7.96 22.17
C ARG A 107 -3.27 7.54 23.60
N GLY A 108 -2.61 6.39 23.77
CA GLY A 108 -2.23 5.82 25.07
C GLY A 108 -1.00 6.45 25.73
N GLY A 109 -0.28 7.32 25.03
CA GLY A 109 0.84 8.09 25.58
C GLY A 109 0.45 9.37 26.33
N ARG A 110 -0.80 9.51 26.79
CA ARG A 110 -1.28 10.62 27.62
C ARG A 110 -1.51 10.20 29.06
#